data_AF-A0A380CWD3-F1
#
_entry.id   AF-A0A380CWD3-F1
#
_cell.length_a   1.000
_cell.length_b   1.000
_cell.length_c   1.000
_cell.angle_alpha   90.00
_cell.angle_beta   90.00
_cell.angle_gamma   90.00
#
_symmetry.space_group_name_H-M   'P 1'
#
loop_
_entity.id
_entity.type
_entity.pdbx_description
1 polymer ?
#
loop_
_entity_poly.entity_id
_entity_poly.type
_entity_poly.pdbx_seq_one_letter_code
_entity_poly.pdbx_strand_id
1 'polypeptide(L)' 'MLCCLTIGNLAPDIIILDEPTNNLDIQNMEILTSAIDDYKGTLLAISHDEYFLEQIHIEQTIQL' A
#
# COMPACT_ATOMS: atom_id res chain seq x y z
N MET A 1 7.74 -8.17 0.38
CA MET A 1 8.85 -7.56 1.14
C MET A 1 8.59 -6.06 1.15
N LEU A 2 7.96 -5.55 2.21
CA LEU A 2 7.61 -4.13 2.33
C LEU A 2 8.90 -3.35 2.67
N CYS A 3 9.71 -3.01 1.68
CA CYS A 3 10.92 -2.23 1.89
C CYS A 3 10.60 -0.73 1.85
N CYS A 4 10.13 -0.18 2.97
CA CYS A 4 10.17 1.25 3.19
C CYS A 4 11.62 1.66 3.50
N LEU A 5 12.39 2.05 2.48
CA LEU A 5 13.67 2.73 2.67
C LEU A 5 13.40 4.17 3.12
N THR A 6 13.22 4.38 4.42
CA THR A 6 13.19 5.73 5.01
C THR A 6 14.61 6.27 5.14
N ILE A 7 15.13 6.87 4.06
CA ILE A 7 16.41 7.60 4.05
C ILE A 7 16.15 9.05 4.50
N GLY A 8 15.54 9.24 5.67
CA GLY A 8 15.25 10.55 6.23
C GLY A 8 14.16 10.57 7.31
N ASN A 9 14.19 11.60 8.15
CA ASN A 9 13.17 11.88 9.18
C ASN A 9 11.88 12.50 8.58
N LEU A 10 11.63 12.23 7.30
CA LEU A 10 10.54 12.74 6.49
C LEU A 10 9.83 11.55 5.86
N ALA A 11 8.50 11.56 5.85
CA ALA A 11 7.73 10.56 5.12
C ALA A 11 8.07 10.66 3.61
N PRO A 12 8.18 9.54 2.88
CA PRO A 12 8.48 9.56 1.46
C PRO A 12 7.36 10.26 0.68
N ASP A 13 7.69 10.94 -0.42
CA ASP A 13 6.68 11.54 -1.32
C ASP A 13 5.86 10.49 -2.07
N ILE A 14 6.48 9.32 -2.33
CA ILE A 14 5.87 8.20 -3.06
C ILE A 14 6.19 6.87 -2.36
N ILE A 15 5.18 6.02 -2.17
CA ILE A 15 5.31 4.62 -1.75
C ILE A 15 4.91 3.73 -2.92
N ILE A 16 5.69 2.66 -3.15
CA ILE A 16 5.37 1.62 -4.14
C ILE A 16 5.19 0.30 -3.41
N LEU A 17 4.04 -0.34 -3.61
CA LEU A 17 3.72 -1.66 -3.06
C LEU A 17 3.60 -2.67 -4.21
N ASP A 18 4.43 -3.70 -4.17
CA ASP A 18 4.40 -4.80 -5.13
C ASP A 18 3.92 -6.08 -4.45
N GLU A 19 2.74 -6.54 -4.82
CA GLU A 19 2.01 -7.67 -4.23
C GLU A 19 1.96 -7.62 -2.69
N PRO A 20 1.40 -6.54 -2.11
CA PRO A 20 1.47 -6.30 -0.67
C PRO A 20 0.68 -7.29 0.18
N THR A 21 -0.35 -7.93 -0.38
CA THR A 21 -1.21 -8.89 0.33
C THR A 21 -0.57 -10.28 0.44
N ASN A 22 0.50 -10.55 -0.32
CA ASN A 22 1.08 -11.88 -0.37
C ASN A 22 1.69 -12.28 0.98
N ASN A 23 1.30 -13.44 1.49
CA ASN A 23 1.67 -13.96 2.82
C ASN A 23 1.19 -13.10 4.00
N LEU A 24 0.25 -12.19 3.81
CA LEU A 24 -0.43 -11.50 4.92
C LEU A 24 -1.68 -12.27 5.33
N ASP A 25 -1.89 -12.39 6.63
CA ASP A 25 -3.20 -12.75 7.18
C ASP A 25 -4.11 -11.50 7.26
N ILE A 26 -5.37 -11.73 7.61
CA ILE A 26 -6.40 -10.66 7.70
C ILE A 26 -5.98 -9.56 8.68
N GLN A 27 -5.36 -9.91 9.81
CA GLN A 27 -4.95 -8.93 10.82
C GLN A 27 -3.83 -8.02 10.30
N ASN A 28 -2.83 -8.59 9.62
CA ASN A 28 -1.75 -7.81 9.03
C ASN A 28 -2.23 -6.97 7.84
N MET A 29 -3.25 -7.44 7.12
CA MET A 29 -3.92 -6.66 6.09
C MET A 29 -4.62 -5.41 6.66
N GLU A 30 -5.32 -5.53 7.78
CA GLU A 30 -5.93 -4.38 8.48
C GLU A 30 -4.88 -3.37 8.95
N ILE A 31 -3.75 -3.85 9.48
CA ILE A 31 -2.65 -2.99 9.90
C ILE A 31 -2.07 -2.22 8.69
N LEU A 32 -1.85 -2.92 7.57
CA LEU A 32 -1.30 -2.31 6.36
C LEU A 32 -2.26 -1.26 5.79
N THR A 33 -3.53 -1.61 5.63
CA THR A 33 -4.55 -0.69 5.11
C THR A 33 -4.71 0.54 6.00
N SER A 34 -4.72 0.37 7.32
CA SER A 34 -4.76 1.51 8.26
C SER A 34 -3.51 2.40 8.17
N ALA A 35 -2.31 1.82 7.99
CA ALA A 35 -1.09 2.60 7.84
C ALA A 35 -1.06 3.42 6.52
N ILE A 36 -1.71 2.90 5.48
CA ILE A 36 -1.86 3.57 4.19
C ILE A 36 -2.90 4.71 4.27
N ASP A 37 -3.98 4.54 5.03
CA ASP A 37 -5.06 5.53 5.13
C ASP A 37 -4.58 6.88 5.70
N ASP A 38 -3.59 6.83 6.60
CA ASP A 38 -2.95 8.03 7.18
C ASP A 38 -1.86 8.64 6.28
N TYR A 39 -1.41 7.94 5.24
CA TYR A 39 -0.33 8.39 4.36
C TYR A 39 -0.82 9.52 3.44
N LYS A 40 -0.11 10.65 3.47
CA LYS A 40 -0.44 11.85 2.68
C LYS A 40 0.35 12.00 1.38
N GLY A 41 1.24 11.05 1.07
CA GLY A 41 1.98 11.04 -0.18
C GLY A 41 1.25 10.25 -1.28
N THR A 42 1.94 10.00 -2.39
CA THR A 42 1.40 9.22 -3.50
C THR A 42 1.61 7.73 -3.26
N LEU A 43 0.56 6.93 -3.30
CA LEU A 43 0.66 5.47 -3.27
C LEU A 43 0.52 4.88 -4.66
N LEU A 44 1.47 4.04 -5.06
CA LEU A 44 1.34 3.16 -6.22
C LEU A 44 1.29 1.71 -5.73
N ALA A 45 0.16 1.04 -5.92
CA ALA A 45 -0.02 -0.35 -5.54
C ALA A 45 -0.17 -1.25 -6.78
N ILE A 46 0.48 -2.40 -6.74
CA ILE A 46 0.40 -3.48 -7.72
C ILE A 46 -0.11 -4.70 -6.95
N SER A 47 -1.32 -5.14 -7.26
CA SER A 47 -1.91 -6.32 -6.61
C SER A 47 -2.96 -6.95 -7.52
N HIS A 48 -3.15 -8.26 -7.38
CA HIS A 48 -4.28 -9.00 -7.93
C HIS A 48 -5.45 -9.13 -6.94
N ASP A 49 -5.33 -8.60 -5.73
CA ASP A 49 -6.33 -8.70 -4.67
C ASP A 49 -7.31 -7.53 -4.72
N GLU A 50 -8.53 -7.78 -5.20
CA GLU A 50 -9.59 -6.78 -5.33
C GLU A 50 -10.02 -6.21 -3.96
N TYR A 51 -10.05 -7.02 -2.90
CA TYR A 51 -10.46 -6.57 -1.58
C TYR A 51 -9.46 -5.56 -1.02
N PHE A 52 -8.16 -5.83 -1.14
CA PHE A 52 -7.14 -4.86 -0.74
C PHE A 52 -7.25 -3.53 -1.50
N LEU A 53 -7.42 -3.60 -2.83
CA LEU A 53 -7.52 -2.42 -3.68
C LEU A 53 -8.75 -1.55 -3.33
N GLU A 54 -9.87 -2.17 -2.96
CA GLU A 54 -11.06 -1.47 -2.46
C GLU A 54 -10.81 -0.80 -1.10
N GLN A 55 -10.08 -1.47 -0.19
CA GLN A 55 -9.83 -0.94 1.16
C GLN A 55 -8.91 0.29 1.20
N ILE A 56 -7.96 0.42 0.26
CA ILE A 56 -7.01 1.55 0.22
C ILE A 56 -7.53 2.78 -0.53
N HIS A 57 -8.80 2.78 -0.98
CA HIS A 57 -9.47 3.90 -1.64
C HIS A 57 -8.70 4.49 -2.84
N ILE A 58 -8.29 3.64 -3.80
CA ILE A 58 -7.55 4.09 -4.99
C ILE A 58 -8.33 5.13 -5.82
N GLU A 59 -7.65 6.20 -6.23
CA GLU A 59 -8.23 7.25 -7.08
C GLU A 59 -8.28 6.86 -8.56
N GLN A 60 -7.31 6.06 -9.01
CA GLN A 60 -7.15 5.65 -10.40
C GLN A 60 -6.61 4.22 -10.49
N THR A 61 -7.22 3.42 -11.37
CA THR A 61 -6.77 2.07 -11.72
C THR A 61 -6.28 2.03 -13.15
N ILE A 62 -5.14 1.38 -13.38
CA ILE A 62 -4.62 1.10 -14.72
C ILE A 62 -4.62 -0.42 -14.90
N GLN A 63 -5.33 -0.91 -15.92
CA GLN A 63 -5.29 -2.31 -16.33
C GLN A 63 -4.34 -2.44 -17.53
N LEU A 64 -3.33 -3.30 -17.39
CA LEU A 64 -2.34 -3.59 -18.43
C LEU A 64 -2.66 -4.90 -19.15
#